data_AF-A0A9W9BQ10-F1
#
_entry.id   AF-A0A9W9BQ10-F1
#
_cell.length_a   1.000
_cell.length_b   1.000
_cell.length_c   1.000
_cell.angle_alpha   90.00
_cell.angle_beta   90.00
_cell.angle_gamma   90.00
#
_symmetry.space_group_name_H-M   'P 1'
#
loop_
_entity.id
_entity.type
_entity.pdbx_description
1 polymer ?
#
loop_
_entity_poly.entity_id
_entity_poly.type
_entity_poly.pdbx_seq_one_letter_code
_entity_poly.pdbx_strand_id
1 'polypeptide(L)'
;MAGTTLDEMLNAPESQIRAVLRALCSDERVQRRALSHFDALLQGPLEDDGGGAGRKRKAAGELLICVQCDLPFMEEENDRQACWYHWGEFR
;
A
#
# COMPACT_ATOMS: atom_id res chain seq x y z
N MET A 1 -1.06 17.92 -25.74
CA MET A 1 -2.18 17.31 -25.00
C MET A 1 -1.71 17.13 -23.58
N ALA A 2 -2.44 17.66 -22.59
CA ALA A 2 -2.13 17.35 -21.20
C ALA A 2 -2.44 15.86 -21.00
N GLY A 3 -1.44 15.09 -20.59
CA GLY A 3 -1.64 13.67 -20.26
C GLY A 3 -2.54 13.54 -19.04
N THR A 4 -3.19 12.38 -18.92
CA THR A 4 -3.95 12.02 -17.72
C THR A 4 -3.03 12.03 -16.49
N THR A 5 -3.52 12.58 -15.39
CA THR A 5 -2.79 12.71 -14.12
C THR A 5 -2.95 11.47 -13.25
N LEU A 6 -2.06 11.33 -12.25
CA LEU A 6 -2.17 10.27 -11.26
C LEU A 6 -3.48 10.39 -10.45
N ASP A 7 -3.85 11.61 -10.07
CA ASP A 7 -5.09 11.87 -9.32
C ASP A 7 -6.33 11.46 -10.11
N GLU A 8 -6.38 11.73 -11.42
CA GLU A 8 -7.47 11.28 -12.28
C GLU A 8 -7.56 9.74 -12.33
N MET A 9 -6.42 9.04 -12.33
CA MET A 9 -6.40 7.59 -12.26
C MET A 9 -6.91 7.10 -10.90
N LEU A 10 -6.43 7.66 -9.78
CA LEU A 10 -6.85 7.24 -8.44
C LEU A 10 -8.35 7.46 -8.16
N ASN A 11 -8.95 8.46 -8.80
CA ASN A 11 -10.39 8.73 -8.72
C ASN A 11 -11.22 7.97 -9.79
N ALA A 12 -10.59 7.17 -10.64
CA ALA A 12 -11.29 6.41 -11.67
C ALA A 12 -12.08 5.22 -11.09
N PRO A 13 -13.09 4.71 -11.82
CA PRO A 13 -13.79 3.50 -11.42
C PRO A 13 -12.84 2.30 -11.22
N GLU A 14 -13.09 1.47 -10.20
CA GLU A 14 -12.25 0.29 -9.90
C GLU A 14 -12.06 -0.64 -11.10
N SER A 15 -13.05 -0.74 -11.99
CA SER A 15 -12.96 -1.55 -13.21
C SER A 15 -11.82 -1.08 -14.12
N GLN A 16 -11.60 0.23 -14.22
CA GLN A 16 -10.52 0.82 -15.01
C GLN A 16 -9.17 0.60 -14.32
N ILE A 17 -9.10 0.83 -13.00
CA ILE A 17 -7.88 0.55 -12.21
C ILE A 17 -7.47 -0.91 -12.30
N ARG A 18 -8.43 -1.83 -12.21
CA ARG A 18 -8.17 -3.27 -12.33
C ARG A 18 -7.67 -3.64 -13.73
N ALA A 19 -8.15 -2.97 -14.78
CA ALA A 19 -7.64 -3.17 -16.14
C ALA A 19 -6.18 -2.69 -16.27
N VAL A 20 -5.86 -1.52 -15.70
CA VAL A 20 -4.49 -0.98 -15.66
C VAL A 20 -3.56 -1.92 -14.89
N LEU A 21 -3.96 -2.38 -13.70
CA LEU A 21 -3.19 -3.34 -12.89
C LEU A 21 -2.92 -4.64 -13.66
N ARG A 22 -3.91 -5.19 -14.35
CA ARG A 22 -3.73 -6.40 -15.19
C ARG A 22 -2.71 -6.17 -16.31
N ALA A 23 -2.76 -5.02 -16.97
CA ALA A 23 -1.80 -4.67 -18.01
C ALA A 23 -0.38 -4.55 -17.45
N LEU A 24 -0.21 -3.85 -16.32
CA LEU A 24 1.09 -3.70 -15.66
C LEU A 24 1.66 -5.04 -15.18
N CYS A 25 0.84 -5.92 -14.62
CA CYS A 25 1.23 -7.26 -14.19
C CYS A 25 1.53 -8.23 -15.35
N SER A 26 1.47 -7.78 -16.62
CA SER A 26 2.05 -8.54 -17.73
C SER A 26 3.59 -8.53 -17.69
N ASP A 27 4.20 -7.60 -16.93
CA ASP A 27 5.62 -7.62 -16.58
C ASP A 27 5.85 -8.45 -15.30
N GLU A 28 6.74 -9.44 -15.36
CA GLU A 28 7.00 -10.37 -14.24
C GLU A 28 7.58 -9.70 -12.99
N ARG A 29 8.33 -8.60 -13.15
CA ARG A 29 8.88 -7.85 -12.00
C ARG A 29 7.76 -7.08 -11.30
N VAL A 30 6.90 -6.43 -12.08
CA VAL A 30 5.74 -5.70 -11.55
C VAL A 30 4.75 -6.66 -10.90
N GLN A 31 4.49 -7.81 -11.53
CA GLN A 31 3.62 -8.85 -10.99
C GLN A 31 4.10 -9.34 -9.62
N ARG A 32 5.38 -9.67 -9.47
CA ARG A 32 5.94 -10.13 -8.19
C ARG A 32 5.78 -9.09 -7.08
N ARG A 33 6.02 -7.81 -7.39
CA ARG A 33 5.82 -6.71 -6.42
C ARG A 33 4.35 -6.57 -6.04
N ALA A 34 3.45 -6.57 -7.02
CA ALA A 34 2.02 -6.47 -6.78
C ALA A 34 1.48 -7.63 -5.92
N LEU A 35 1.98 -8.85 -6.12
CA LEU A 35 1.63 -10.01 -5.28
C LEU A 35 2.17 -9.86 -3.85
N SER A 36 3.43 -9.45 -3.68
CA SER A 36 4.00 -9.18 -2.35
C SER A 36 3.19 -8.12 -1.57
N HIS A 37 2.76 -7.07 -2.27
CA HIS A 37 1.89 -6.03 -1.73
C HIS A 37 0.52 -6.59 -1.32
N PHE A 38 -0.08 -7.42 -2.16
CA PHE A 38 -1.36 -8.03 -1.87
C PHE A 38 -1.30 -9.00 -0.67
N ASP A 39 -0.23 -9.80 -0.58
CA ASP A 39 0.01 -10.70 0.54
C ASP A 39 0.18 -9.91 1.86
N ALA A 40 0.91 -8.79 1.84
CA ALA A 40 1.07 -7.91 2.99
C ALA A 40 -0.28 -7.33 3.49
N LEU A 41 -1.18 -6.96 2.57
CA LEU A 41 -2.53 -6.51 2.93
C LEU A 41 -3.37 -7.63 3.55
N LEU A 42 -3.25 -8.85 3.04
CA LEU A 42 -3.99 -10.01 3.55
C LEU A 42 -3.51 -10.46 4.94
N GLN A 43 -2.22 -10.29 5.24
CA GLN A 43 -1.64 -10.68 6.53
C GLN A 43 -1.94 -9.69 7.66
N GLY A 44 -2.34 -8.45 7.34
CA GLY A 44 -2.60 -7.40 8.33
C GLY A 44 -1.33 -7.01 9.11
N PRO A 45 -1.39 -5.98 9.99
CA PRO A 45 -0.29 -5.74 10.91
C PRO A 45 -0.13 -6.99 11.79
N LEU A 46 1.03 -7.65 11.65
CA LEU A 46 1.44 -8.78 12.46
C LEU A 46 1.13 -8.46 13.92
N GLU A 47 0.32 -9.30 14.55
CA GLU A 47 0.02 -9.23 15.96
C GLU A 47 1.35 -9.16 16.74
N ASP A 48 1.52 -8.09 17.50
CA ASP A 48 2.58 -7.95 18.50
C ASP A 48 2.54 -9.19 19.41
N ASP A 49 3.68 -9.87 19.57
CA ASP A 49 3.87 -11.10 20.36
C ASP A 49 3.78 -10.82 21.89
N GLY A 50 2.85 -9.95 22.29
CA GLY A 50 2.87 -9.21 23.54
C GLY A 50 1.52 -9.13 24.25
N GLY A 51 0.85 -10.28 24.43
CA GLY A 51 -0.06 -10.49 25.55
C GLY A 51 -1.33 -9.62 25.63
N GLY A 52 -2.46 -10.26 25.35
CA GLY A 52 -3.67 -10.04 26.13
C GLY A 52 -4.76 -9.16 25.52
N ALA A 53 -5.93 -9.78 25.40
CA ALA A 53 -7.26 -9.17 25.36
C ALA A 53 -7.57 -8.29 24.14
N GLY A 54 -8.16 -8.94 23.13
CA GLY A 54 -9.33 -8.46 22.39
C GLY A 54 -9.51 -6.95 22.34
N ARG A 55 -8.62 -6.26 21.63
CA ARG A 55 -8.80 -4.84 21.33
C ARG A 55 -9.56 -4.72 20.02
N LYS A 56 -10.86 -4.52 20.21
CA LYS A 56 -11.83 -3.96 19.28
C LYS A 56 -11.15 -3.18 18.16
N ARG A 57 -11.32 -3.70 16.93
CA ARG A 57 -11.01 -3.05 15.66
C ARG A 57 -11.28 -1.55 15.76
N LYS A 58 -10.22 -0.76 15.86
CA LYS A 58 -10.30 0.69 15.72
C LYS A 58 -10.24 0.93 14.22
N ALA A 59 -11.41 1.07 13.61
CA ALA A 59 -11.51 1.57 12.26
C ALA A 59 -11.27 3.08 12.29
N ALA A 60 -10.20 3.55 11.64
CA ALA A 60 -10.09 4.95 11.21
C ALA A 60 -9.17 5.13 9.99
N GLY A 61 -8.04 4.41 9.91
CA GLY A 61 -7.04 4.63 8.85
C GLY A 61 -7.14 3.71 7.64
N GLU A 62 -6.71 4.21 6.48
CA GLU A 62 -6.47 3.40 5.28
C GLU A 62 -5.17 2.58 5.46
N LEU A 63 -5.20 1.30 5.08
CA LEU A 63 -4.02 0.44 5.05
C LEU A 63 -3.26 0.71 3.75
N LEU A 64 -2.08 1.29 3.87
CA LEU A 64 -1.22 1.69 2.76
C LEU A 64 0.03 0.81 2.72
N ILE A 65 0.78 0.86 1.61
CA ILE A 65 2.02 0.10 1.45
C ILE A 65 3.15 1.04 1.02
N CYS A 66 4.30 0.93 1.68
CA CYS A 66 5.47 1.71 1.31
C CYS A 66 6.11 1.16 0.03
N VAL A 67 6.29 2.00 -0.99
CA VAL A 67 6.88 1.60 -2.28
C VAL A 67 8.39 1.30 -2.23
N GLN A 68 9.06 1.61 -1.10
CA GLN A 68 10.49 1.38 -0.87
C GLN A 68 10.73 0.16 0.00
N CYS A 69 9.97 0.04 1.09
CA CYS A 69 10.12 -1.06 2.05
C CYS A 69 9.23 -2.26 1.72
N ASP A 70 8.22 -2.07 0.86
CA ASP A 70 7.15 -3.02 0.54
C ASP A 70 6.36 -3.51 1.77
N LEU A 71 6.42 -2.76 2.89
CA LEU A 71 5.72 -3.06 4.15
C LEU A 71 4.39 -2.30 4.28
N PRO A 72 3.35 -2.94 4.84
CA PRO A 72 2.05 -2.31 5.08
C PRO A 72 2.10 -1.42 6.33
N PHE A 73 1.35 -0.32 6.32
CA PHE A 73 1.22 0.58 7.46
C PHE A 73 -0.17 1.22 7.47
N MET A 74 -0.68 1.56 8.66
CA MET A 74 -1.89 2.37 8.78
C MET A 74 -1.53 3.84 8.54
N GLU A 75 -2.31 4.56 7.74
CA GLU A 75 -2.05 5.99 7.43
C GLU A 75 -1.78 6.84 8.70
N GLU A 76 -2.55 6.59 9.76
CA GLU A 76 -2.43 7.25 11.06
C GLU A 76 -1.21 6.86 11.89
N GLU A 77 -0.64 5.68 11.64
CA GLU A 77 0.58 5.19 12.28
C GLU A 77 1.84 5.64 11.53
N ASN A 78 1.67 6.32 10.39
CA ASN A 78 2.76 6.87 9.62
C ASN A 78 3.34 8.16 10.25
N ASP A 79 3.97 8.01 11.42
CA ASP A 79 4.74 9.09 12.03
C ASP A 79 6.15 9.20 11.42
N ARG A 80 6.92 10.22 11.84
CA ARG A 80 8.28 10.49 11.34
C ARG A 80 9.28 9.35 11.60
N GLN A 81 8.91 8.32 12.36
CA GLN A 81 9.74 7.15 12.66
C GLN A 81 9.21 5.85 12.03
N ALA A 82 7.93 5.77 11.66
CA ALA A 82 7.31 4.53 11.20
C ALA A 82 7.41 4.31 9.68
N CYS A 83 6.97 5.22 8.79
CA CYS A 83 7.22 5.05 7.34
C CYS A 83 6.86 6.27 6.46
N TRP A 84 7.50 7.43 6.63
CA TRP A 84 7.40 8.48 5.60
C TRP A 84 7.95 7.91 4.29
N TYR A 85 7.22 8.06 3.18
CA TYR A 85 7.80 8.30 1.85
C TYR A 85 9.17 8.97 2.06
N HIS A 86 10.25 8.19 1.92
CA HIS A 86 11.55 8.56 2.48
C HIS A 86 11.92 9.97 2.04
N TRP A 87 12.46 10.77 2.97
CA TRP A 87 12.82 12.18 2.76
C TRP A 87 13.93 12.36 1.69
N GLY A 88 13.61 12.10 0.43
CA GLY A 88 14.41 12.53 -0.72
C GLY A 88 15.82 11.96 -0.87
N GLU A 89 16.27 10.97 -0.08
CA GLU A 89 17.56 10.32 -0.36
C GLU A 89 17.41 9.25 -1.44
N PHE A 90 17.27 9.73 -2.68
CA PHE A 90 17.64 8.97 -3.86
C PHE A 90 19.15 8.66 -3.79
N ARG A 91 19.49 7.38 -3.67
CA ARG A 91 20.81 6.86 -4.06
C ARG A 91 20.64 5.67 -5.00
#